data_AF-A0A3B6VB91-F1
#
_entry.id   AF-A0A3B6VB91-F1
#
_cell.length_a   1.000
_cell.length_b   1.000
_cell.length_c   1.000
_cell.angle_alpha   90.00
_cell.angle_beta   90.00
_cell.angle_gamma   90.00
#
_symmetry.space_group_name_H-M   'P 1'
#
loop_
_entity.id
_entity.type
_entity.pdbx_description
1 polymer ?
#
loop_
_entity_poly.entity_id
_entity_poly.type
_entity_poly.pdbx_seq_one_letter_code
_entity_poly.pdbx_strand_id
1 'polypeptide(L)'
;MNQKYNKEIEKQIYEIIKKENTTFEEISRKLNISYDDLKEYINKSSRKYKKSLVKKIRKARDEYFLDAKIKIENALIKKALGYYSKEIIREIKTDKEGKESKNKKIIYKYNAPSERAIIVFFEILKNRNNKKLEEVELKRNIQEEDNKINIRVGFDN
;
A
#
# COMPACT_ATOMS: atom_id res chain seq x y z
N MET A 1 36.03 6.49 -7.98
CA MET A 1 35.40 6.63 -9.32
C MET A 1 34.28 7.66 -9.23
N ASN A 2 34.27 8.70 -10.07
CA ASN A 2 33.18 9.67 -10.11
C ASN A 2 31.98 9.03 -10.80
N GLN A 3 31.12 8.33 -10.04
CA GLN A 3 29.89 7.78 -10.59
C GLN A 3 28.94 8.94 -10.91
N LYS A 4 28.90 9.31 -12.20
CA LYS A 4 27.90 10.20 -12.78
C LYS A 4 26.51 9.67 -12.39
N TYR A 5 25.61 10.57 -12.00
CA TYR A 5 24.24 10.22 -11.61
C TYR A 5 23.57 9.29 -12.64
N ASN A 6 23.09 8.12 -12.19
CA ASN A 6 22.60 7.05 -13.05
C ASN A 6 21.09 6.86 -12.86
N LYS A 7 20.31 7.29 -13.85
CA LYS A 7 18.84 7.17 -13.84
C LYS A 7 18.36 5.72 -13.68
N GLU A 8 19.15 4.72 -14.10
CA GLU A 8 18.80 3.32 -13.94
C GLU A 8 18.84 2.90 -12.46
N ILE A 9 19.87 3.31 -11.71
CA ILE A 9 19.96 3.08 -10.26
C ILE A 9 18.79 3.76 -9.55
N GLU A 10 18.45 5.00 -9.93
CA GLU A 10 17.26 5.68 -9.39
C GLU A 10 15.96 4.91 -9.63
N LYS A 11 15.79 4.34 -10.83
CA LYS A 11 14.62 3.52 -11.18
C LYS A 11 14.58 2.22 -10.38
N GLN A 12 15.72 1.55 -10.21
CA GLN A 12 15.79 0.32 -9.42
C GLN A 12 15.48 0.58 -7.94
N ILE A 13 16.01 1.66 -7.35
CA ILE A 13 15.67 2.09 -5.98
C ILE A 13 14.14 2.29 -5.86
N TYR A 14 13.53 2.95 -6.84
CA TYR A 14 12.07 3.18 -6.85
C TYR A 14 11.28 1.86 -6.83
N GLU A 15 11.59 0.93 -7.74
CA GLU A 15 10.87 -0.34 -7.86
C GLU A 15 11.04 -1.22 -6.61
N ILE A 16 12.24 -1.25 -6.02
CA ILE A 16 12.50 -2.01 -4.79
C ILE A 16 11.65 -1.46 -3.63
N ILE A 17 11.65 -0.14 -3.43
CA ILE A 17 10.88 0.50 -2.35
C ILE A 17 9.38 0.33 -2.57
N LYS A 18 8.92 0.49 -3.81
CA LYS A 18 7.49 0.33 -4.16
C LYS A 18 6.97 -1.08 -3.86
N LYS A 19 7.82 -2.10 -4.04
CA LYS A 19 7.42 -3.49 -3.87
C LYS A 19 7.47 -3.96 -2.41
N GLU A 20 8.47 -3.50 -1.66
CA GLU A 20 8.81 -4.12 -0.37
C GLU A 20 9.01 -3.12 0.78
N ASN A 21 9.07 -1.82 0.51
CA ASN A 21 9.35 -0.77 1.50
C ASN A 21 10.56 -1.05 2.39
N THR A 22 11.64 -1.57 1.77
CA THR A 22 12.87 -1.98 2.45
C THR A 22 13.74 -0.79 2.86
N THR A 23 14.64 -1.05 3.80
CA THR A 23 15.65 -0.10 4.28
C THR A 23 16.72 0.20 3.22
N PHE A 24 17.45 1.30 3.35
CA PHE A 24 18.56 1.62 2.43
C PHE A 24 19.69 0.59 2.45
N GLU A 25 19.89 -0.08 3.58
CA GLU A 25 20.88 -1.15 3.70
C GLU A 25 20.48 -2.39 2.89
N GLU A 26 19.19 -2.77 2.92
CA GLU A 26 18.69 -3.85 2.08
C GLU A 26 18.70 -3.48 0.59
N ILE A 27 18.43 -2.21 0.27
CA ILE A 27 18.54 -1.69 -1.10
C ILE A 27 19.99 -1.79 -1.58
N SER A 28 20.98 -1.43 -0.76
CA SER A 28 22.39 -1.51 -1.17
C SER A 28 22.81 -2.96 -1.46
N ARG A 29 22.38 -3.91 -0.62
CA ARG A 29 22.59 -5.35 -0.86
C ARG A 29 21.92 -5.83 -2.14
N LYS A 30 20.68 -5.42 -2.40
CA LYS A 30 19.94 -5.83 -3.62
C LYS A 30 20.50 -5.24 -4.91
N LEU A 31 21.03 -4.03 -4.83
CA LEU A 31 21.68 -3.37 -5.97
C LEU A 31 23.13 -3.81 -6.15
N ASN A 32 23.68 -4.60 -5.22
CA ASN A 32 25.08 -4.97 -5.16
C ASN A 32 26.02 -3.74 -5.16
N ILE A 33 25.65 -2.71 -4.40
CA ILE A 33 26.39 -1.46 -4.21
C ILE A 33 26.74 -1.35 -2.72
N SER A 34 27.90 -0.78 -2.38
CA SER A 34 28.23 -0.53 -0.97
C SER A 34 27.22 0.45 -0.36
N TYR A 35 26.95 0.32 0.94
CA TYR A 35 26.04 1.24 1.63
C TYR A 35 26.56 2.70 1.56
N ASP A 36 27.87 2.89 1.67
CA ASP A 36 28.50 4.20 1.57
C ASP A 36 28.37 4.80 0.18
N ASP A 37 28.55 4.01 -0.88
CA ASP A 37 28.34 4.47 -2.26
C ASP A 37 26.87 4.82 -2.51
N LEU A 38 25.92 4.06 -1.97
CA LEU A 38 24.48 4.36 -2.09
C LEU A 38 24.13 5.65 -1.33
N LYS A 39 24.66 5.82 -0.11
CA LYS A 39 24.48 7.03 0.70
C LYS A 39 25.10 8.23 -0.01
N GLU A 40 26.28 8.06 -0.58
CA GLU A 40 26.95 9.08 -1.36
C GLU A 40 26.16 9.39 -2.64
N TYR A 41 25.61 8.41 -3.33
CA TYR A 41 24.74 8.59 -4.50
C TYR A 41 23.50 9.44 -4.18
N ILE A 42 22.86 9.17 -3.04
CA ILE A 42 21.72 9.95 -2.53
C ILE A 42 22.17 11.39 -2.19
N ASN A 43 23.37 11.57 -1.63
CA ASN A 43 23.87 12.85 -1.14
C ASN A 43 24.54 13.75 -2.20
N LYS A 44 25.32 13.17 -3.13
CA LYS A 44 26.07 13.85 -4.22
C LYS A 44 25.20 14.24 -5.40
N SER A 45 23.99 13.73 -5.49
CA SER A 45 23.04 14.20 -6.50
C SER A 45 22.91 15.73 -6.38
N SER A 46 23.10 16.48 -7.47
CA SER A 46 22.99 17.96 -7.45
C SER A 46 21.69 18.38 -6.76
N ARG A 47 21.59 19.60 -6.21
CA ARG A 47 20.37 20.05 -5.49
C ARG A 47 19.07 19.76 -6.27
N LYS A 48 19.13 19.80 -7.61
CA LYS A 48 18.06 19.39 -8.54
C LYS A 48 17.80 17.87 -8.54
N TYR A 49 18.83 17.04 -8.68
CA TYR A 49 18.71 15.58 -8.69
C TYR A 49 18.36 14.99 -7.31
N LYS A 50 18.89 15.55 -6.22
CA LYS A 50 18.54 15.17 -4.84
C LYS A 50 17.05 15.35 -4.59
N LYS A 51 16.50 16.48 -5.03
CA LYS A 51 15.06 16.76 -4.93
C LYS A 51 14.22 15.77 -5.75
N SER A 52 14.66 15.37 -6.95
CA SER A 52 14.00 14.36 -7.78
C SER A 52 14.00 12.98 -7.12
N LEU A 53 15.19 12.51 -6.69
CA LEU A 53 15.36 11.18 -6.12
C LEU A 53 14.58 11.03 -4.80
N VAL A 54 14.64 12.02 -3.92
CA VAL A 54 13.86 12.03 -2.67
C VAL A 54 12.36 12.04 -2.97
N LYS A 55 11.90 12.80 -3.97
CA LYS A 55 10.49 12.80 -4.40
C LYS A 55 10.06 11.44 -4.92
N LYS A 56 10.89 10.77 -5.74
CA LYS A 56 10.62 9.40 -6.21
C LYS A 56 10.57 8.38 -5.08
N ILE A 57 11.51 8.44 -4.13
CA ILE A 57 11.53 7.55 -2.96
C ILE A 57 10.27 7.73 -2.12
N ARG A 58 9.83 8.97 -1.86
CA ARG A 58 8.58 9.23 -1.16
C ARG A 58 7.38 8.66 -1.91
N LYS A 59 7.29 8.95 -3.22
CA LYS A 59 6.22 8.42 -4.07
C LYS A 59 6.18 6.88 -4.06
N ALA A 60 7.32 6.21 -4.12
CA ALA A 60 7.40 4.75 -4.06
C ALA A 60 6.83 4.20 -2.73
N ARG A 61 7.14 4.85 -1.61
CA ARG A 61 6.58 4.48 -0.30
C ARG A 61 5.08 4.72 -0.24
N ASP A 62 4.62 5.87 -0.72
CA ASP A 62 3.18 6.20 -0.75
C ASP A 62 2.40 5.15 -1.57
N GLU A 63 2.95 4.74 -2.72
CA GLU A 63 2.38 3.67 -3.56
C GLU A 63 2.38 2.32 -2.84
N TYR A 64 3.47 1.96 -2.14
CA TYR A 64 3.51 0.73 -1.32
C TYR A 64 2.44 0.73 -0.24
N PHE A 65 2.32 1.82 0.53
CA PHE A 65 1.34 1.91 1.62
C PHE A 65 -0.10 1.93 1.09
N LEU A 66 -0.34 2.51 -0.09
CA LEU A 66 -1.63 2.44 -0.76
C LEU A 66 -1.98 1.00 -1.15
N ASP A 67 -1.06 0.27 -1.77
CA ASP A 67 -1.26 -1.14 -2.12
C ASP A 67 -1.46 -2.02 -0.88
N ALA A 68 -0.63 -1.82 0.16
CA ALA A 68 -0.77 -2.51 1.43
C ALA A 68 -2.13 -2.23 2.08
N LYS A 69 -2.59 -0.97 2.07
CA LYS A 69 -3.92 -0.59 2.55
C LYS A 69 -5.02 -1.33 1.79
N ILE A 70 -4.97 -1.36 0.46
CA ILE A 70 -5.96 -2.08 -0.37
C ILE A 70 -5.98 -3.58 -0.03
N LYS A 71 -4.80 -4.20 0.11
CA LYS A 71 -4.70 -5.63 0.50
C LYS A 71 -5.27 -5.90 1.89
N ILE A 72 -4.98 -5.04 2.86
CA ILE A 72 -5.52 -5.13 4.22
C ILE A 72 -7.04 -4.96 4.21
N GLU A 73 -7.56 -3.95 3.51
CA GLU A 73 -9.00 -3.72 3.38
C GLU A 73 -9.71 -4.92 2.72
N ASN A 74 -9.15 -5.47 1.63
CA ASN A 74 -9.70 -6.67 0.99
C ASN A 74 -9.67 -7.90 1.90
N ALA A 75 -8.59 -8.09 2.67
CA ALA A 75 -8.49 -9.16 3.64
C ALA A 75 -9.50 -8.99 4.78
N LEU A 76 -9.72 -7.75 5.23
CA LEU A 76 -10.73 -7.41 6.23
C LEU A 76 -12.14 -7.72 5.71
N ILE A 77 -12.48 -7.27 4.49
CA ILE A 77 -13.76 -7.56 3.84
C ILE A 77 -13.97 -9.07 3.72
N LYS A 78 -12.96 -9.80 3.25
CA LYS A 78 -13.03 -11.27 3.14
C LYS A 78 -13.30 -11.93 4.49
N LYS A 79 -12.66 -11.45 5.57
CA LYS A 79 -12.95 -11.92 6.95
C LYS A 79 -14.34 -11.51 7.44
N ALA A 80 -14.82 -10.32 7.08
CA ALA A 80 -16.12 -9.80 7.50
C ALA A 80 -17.29 -10.50 6.78
N LEU A 81 -17.09 -10.97 5.54
CA LEU A 81 -18.10 -11.70 4.77
C LEU A 81 -18.06 -13.23 4.97
N GLY A 82 -16.97 -13.74 5.54
CA GLY A 82 -16.68 -15.17 5.54
C GLY A 82 -16.16 -15.65 4.18
N TYR A 83 -15.43 -16.77 4.18
CA TYR A 83 -14.79 -17.29 2.97
C TYR A 83 -14.42 -18.77 3.07
N TYR A 84 -14.28 -19.43 1.92
CA TYR A 84 -13.72 -20.79 1.86
C TYR A 84 -12.19 -20.74 1.74
N SER A 85 -11.48 -21.42 2.63
CA SER A 85 -10.04 -21.68 2.52
C SER A 85 -9.79 -22.99 1.81
N LYS A 86 -8.76 -23.02 0.96
CA LYS A 86 -8.28 -24.23 0.30
C LYS A 86 -7.19 -24.86 1.16
N GLU A 87 -7.43 -26.05 1.66
CA GLU A 87 -6.44 -26.88 2.36
C GLU A 87 -6.04 -28.03 1.45
N ILE A 88 -4.73 -28.27 1.30
CA ILE A 88 -4.20 -29.40 0.53
C ILE A 88 -3.69 -30.42 1.53
N ILE A 89 -4.41 -31.53 1.65
CA ILE A 89 -4.02 -32.63 2.54
C ILE A 89 -3.32 -33.69 1.68
N ARG A 90 -2.20 -34.21 2.20
CA ARG A 90 -1.52 -35.36 1.62
C ARG A 90 -2.08 -36.61 2.29
N GLU A 91 -2.74 -37.45 1.50
CA GLU A 91 -3.23 -38.75 1.93
C GLU A 91 -2.21 -39.80 1.50
N ILE A 92 -1.73 -40.61 2.45
CA ILE A 92 -0.89 -41.78 2.17
C ILE A 92 -1.82 -42.98 2.23
N LYS A 93 -1.93 -43.71 1.12
CA LYS A 93 -2.67 -44.98 1.06
C LYS A 93 -1.67 -46.11 0.90
N THR A 94 -1.77 -47.11 1.75
CA THR A 94 -0.91 -48.29 1.70
C THR A 94 -1.70 -49.46 1.15
N ASP A 95 -1.19 -50.10 0.09
CA ASP A 95 -1.81 -51.28 -0.49
C ASP A 95 -1.57 -52.52 0.38
N LYS A 96 -2.28 -53.62 0.09
CA LYS A 96 -2.15 -54.90 0.83
C LYS A 96 -0.72 -55.49 0.82
N GLU A 97 0.12 -55.04 -0.12
CA GLU A 97 1.53 -55.41 -0.26
C GLU A 97 2.50 -54.46 0.48
N GLY A 98 2.00 -53.48 1.23
CA GLY A 98 2.83 -52.52 1.97
C GLY A 98 3.40 -51.37 1.13
N LYS A 99 3.05 -51.28 -0.16
CA LYS A 99 3.44 -50.14 -1.02
C LYS A 99 2.60 -48.90 -0.70
N GLU A 100 3.28 -47.78 -0.45
CA GLU A 100 2.66 -46.49 -0.21
C GLU A 100 2.41 -45.70 -1.50
N SER A 101 1.20 -45.20 -1.69
CA SER A 101 0.83 -44.22 -2.71
C SER A 101 0.47 -42.88 -2.04
N LYS A 102 1.03 -41.78 -2.55
CA LYS A 102 0.82 -40.42 -2.02
C LYS A 102 -0.14 -39.66 -2.92
N ASN A 103 -1.36 -39.40 -2.44
CA ASN A 103 -2.37 -38.63 -3.14
C ASN A 103 -2.56 -37.24 -2.51
N LYS A 104 -2.81 -36.23 -3.35
CA LYS A 104 -3.16 -34.88 -2.89
C LYS A 104 -4.67 -34.72 -2.95
N LYS A 105 -5.30 -34.45 -1.80
CA LYS A 105 -6.71 -34.11 -1.70
C LYS A 105 -6.86 -32.62 -1.43
N ILE A 106 -7.71 -31.95 -2.21
CA ILE A 106 -8.07 -30.55 -1.99
C ILE A 106 -9.36 -30.53 -1.17
N ILE A 107 -9.34 -29.84 -0.04
CA ILE A 107 -10.49 -29.62 0.83
C ILE A 107 -10.80 -28.13 0.88
N TYR A 108 -12.09 -27.79 0.79
CA TYR A 108 -12.57 -26.43 0.96
C TYR A 108 -13.21 -26.31 2.34
N LYS A 109 -12.60 -25.55 3.24
CA LYS A 109 -13.10 -25.31 4.59
C LYS A 109 -13.77 -23.95 4.65
N TYR A 110 -15.01 -23.91 5.14
CA TYR A 110 -15.70 -22.65 5.36
C TYR A 110 -15.13 -21.94 6.60
N ASN A 111 -14.79 -20.66 6.44
CA ASN A 111 -14.42 -19.76 7.52
C ASN A 111 -15.56 -18.76 7.68
N ALA A 112 -16.28 -18.87 8.79
CA ALA A 112 -17.39 -17.99 9.10
C ALA A 112 -16.93 -16.52 9.22
N PRO A 113 -17.83 -15.55 8.99
CA PRO A 113 -17.58 -14.14 9.25
C PRO A 113 -16.98 -13.88 10.63
N SER A 114 -15.94 -13.05 10.69
CA SER A 114 -15.36 -12.60 11.96
C SER A 114 -16.10 -11.37 12.46
N GLU A 115 -16.70 -11.46 13.64
CA GLU A 115 -17.39 -10.34 14.30
C GLU A 115 -16.50 -9.09 14.42
N ARG A 116 -15.26 -9.26 14.87
CA ARG A 116 -14.29 -8.15 14.94
C ARG A 116 -14.02 -7.52 13.57
N ALA A 117 -13.92 -8.33 12.52
CA ALA A 117 -13.73 -7.80 11.17
C ALA A 117 -14.97 -7.01 10.68
N ILE A 118 -16.17 -7.48 11.02
CA ILE A 118 -17.44 -6.80 10.72
C ILE A 118 -17.49 -5.43 11.42
N ILE A 119 -17.19 -5.39 12.72
CA ILE A 119 -17.20 -4.13 13.50
C ILE A 119 -16.24 -3.11 12.89
N VAL A 120 -14.98 -3.51 12.65
CA VAL A 120 -13.96 -2.62 12.07
C VAL A 120 -14.37 -2.18 10.65
N PHE A 121 -14.96 -3.06 9.85
CA PHE A 121 -15.43 -2.71 8.52
C PHE A 121 -16.54 -1.65 8.57
N PHE A 122 -17.53 -1.80 9.45
CA PHE A 122 -18.59 -0.78 9.61
C PHE A 122 -18.04 0.55 10.14
N GLU A 123 -17.06 0.53 11.04
CA GLU A 123 -16.41 1.75 11.53
C GLU A 123 -15.68 2.49 10.40
N ILE A 124 -14.98 1.77 9.52
CA ILE A 124 -14.35 2.35 8.33
C ILE A 124 -15.40 3.00 7.42
N LEU A 125 -16.54 2.34 7.19
CA LEU A 125 -17.63 2.91 6.38
C LEU A 125 -18.21 4.17 7.00
N LYS A 126 -18.45 4.17 8.32
CA LYS A 126 -18.92 5.35 9.06
C LYS A 126 -17.95 6.53 8.91
N ASN A 127 -16.65 6.29 9.10
CA ASN A 127 -15.62 7.32 8.97
C ASN A 127 -15.52 7.87 7.54
N ARG A 128 -15.72 7.04 6.51
CA ARG A 128 -15.76 7.50 5.11
C ARG A 128 -16.98 8.38 4.83
N ASN A 129 -18.14 8.04 5.39
CA ASN A 129 -19.34 8.85 5.25
C ASN A 129 -19.20 10.20 5.95
N ASN A 130 -18.63 10.22 7.17
CA ASN A 130 -18.37 11.46 7.90
C ASN A 130 -17.45 12.40 7.10
N LYS A 131 -16.35 11.89 6.54
CA LYS A 131 -15.46 12.70 5.68
C LYS A 131 -16.17 13.29 4.47
N LYS A 132 -17.06 12.53 3.82
CA LYS A 132 -17.87 13.05 2.71
C LYS A 132 -18.80 14.18 3.16
N LEU A 133 -19.38 14.07 4.35
CA LEU A 133 -20.23 15.12 4.91
C LEU A 133 -19.42 16.38 5.23
N GLU A 134 -18.26 16.24 5.87
CA GLU A 134 -17.32 17.34 6.15
C GLU A 134 -16.92 18.09 4.87
N GLU A 135 -16.63 17.36 3.78
CA GLU A 135 -16.30 17.96 2.47
C GLU A 135 -17.49 18.75 1.87
N VAL A 136 -18.71 18.28 2.05
CA VAL A 136 -19.93 18.96 1.57
C VAL A 136 -20.18 20.23 2.39
N GLU A 137 -20.04 20.16 3.71
CA GLU A 137 -20.20 21.32 4.59
C GLU A 137 -19.16 22.40 4.30
N LEU A 138 -17.90 22.02 4.09
CA LEU A 138 -16.84 22.96 3.73
C LEU A 138 -17.17 23.70 2.42
N LYS A 139 -17.66 22.99 1.40
CA LYS A 139 -18.07 23.61 0.12
C LYS A 139 -19.22 24.59 0.31
N ARG A 140 -20.21 24.24 1.13
CA ARG A 140 -21.33 25.13 1.45
C ARG A 140 -20.84 26.39 2.16
N ASN A 141 -19.96 26.26 3.15
CA ASN A 141 -19.43 27.41 3.89
C ASN A 141 -18.63 28.37 2.99
N ILE A 142 -17.79 27.84 2.08
CA ILE A 142 -17.08 28.66 1.09
C ILE A 142 -18.08 29.41 0.20
N GLN A 143 -19.12 28.73 -0.28
CA GLN A 143 -20.16 29.35 -1.10
C GLN A 143 -20.92 30.45 -0.34
N GLU A 144 -21.20 30.25 0.95
CA GLU A 144 -21.83 31.27 1.81
C GLU A 144 -20.92 32.47 2.05
N GLU A 145 -19.60 32.26 2.21
CA GLU A 145 -18.62 33.34 2.33
C GLU A 145 -18.50 34.14 1.02
N ASP A 146 -18.40 33.47 -0.12
CA ASP A 146 -18.36 34.12 -1.44
C ASP A 146 -19.63 34.94 -1.70
N ASN A 147 -20.81 34.41 -1.32
CA ASN A 147 -22.07 35.13 -1.42
C ASN A 147 -22.09 36.38 -0.52
N LYS A 148 -21.57 36.29 0.71
CA LYS A 148 -21.46 37.45 1.62
C LYS A 148 -20.53 38.53 1.07
N ILE A 149 -19.42 38.14 0.44
CA ILE A 149 -18.49 39.07 -0.21
C ILE A 149 -19.17 39.76 -1.39
N ASN A 150 -19.85 39.01 -2.27
CA ASN A 150 -20.55 39.57 -3.42
C ASN A 150 -21.68 40.54 -3.01
N ILE A 151 -22.41 40.23 -1.93
CA ILE A 151 -23.42 41.14 -1.38
C ILE A 151 -22.77 42.45 -0.92
N ARG A 152 -21.64 42.41 -0.21
CA ARG A 152 -20.94 43.63 0.25
C ARG A 152 -20.45 44.50 -0.91
N VAL A 153 -19.88 43.90 -1.96
CA VAL A 153 -19.39 44.65 -3.14
C VAL A 153 -20.56 45.24 -3.96
N GLY A 154 -21.74 44.61 -3.92
CA GLY A 154 -22.94 45.09 -4.63
C GLY A 154 -23.68 46.26 -3.98
N PHE A 155 -23.32 46.67 -2.76
CA PHE A 155 -23.92 47.81 -2.06
C PHE A 155 -23.10 49.11 -2.16
N ASP A 156 -21.91 49.07 -2.79
CA ASP A 156 -20.99 50.21 -2.94
C ASP A 156 -21.12 50.96 -4.29
N ASN A 157 -22.25 50.82 -5.01
CA ASN A 157 -22.58 51.59 -6.23
C ASN A 157 -23.82 52.47 -6.04
#